data_AF-A0A0A7KP16-F1
#
_entry.id   AF-A0A0A7KP16-F1
#
_cell.length_a   1.000
_cell.length_b   1.000
_cell.length_c   1.000
_cell.angle_alpha   90.00
_cell.angle_beta   90.00
_cell.angle_gamma   90.00
#
_symmetry.space_group_name_H-M   'P 1'
#
loop_
_entity.id
_entity.type
_entity.pdbx_description
1 polymer ?
#
loop_
_entity_poly.entity_id
_entity_poly.type
_entity_poly.pdbx_seq_one_letter_code
_entity_poly.pdbx_strand_id
1 'polypeptide(L)'
;SRNTLEMIRNAGIEPTVIEYLRNPPSREELVKMIADAGLTVRQAIREKGTPYAELGLDNPSLTDEQLLDAMLKDPILINRPFVITPSGTRLARPSEVVLDILPDTHKGAFAKEDGEKV
;
A
#
# COMPACT_ATOMS: atom_id res chain seq x y z
N SER A 1 -7.99 0.31 -2.47
CA SER A 1 -8.03 -0.34 -1.15
C SER A 1 -9.24 -1.23 -0.97
N ARG A 2 -10.49 -0.75 -1.15
CA ARG A 2 -11.68 -1.62 -1.03
C ARG A 2 -11.62 -2.84 -1.96
N ASN A 3 -11.38 -2.63 -3.26
CA ASN A 3 -11.17 -3.75 -4.21
C ASN A 3 -10.10 -4.76 -3.73
N THR A 4 -8.95 -4.29 -3.26
CA THR A 4 -7.89 -5.17 -2.73
C THR A 4 -8.35 -5.98 -1.52
N LEU A 5 -9.06 -5.38 -0.57
CA LEU A 5 -9.61 -6.09 0.60
C LEU A 5 -10.60 -7.17 0.18
N GLU A 6 -11.49 -6.85 -0.76
CA GLU A 6 -12.47 -7.81 -1.28
C GLU A 6 -11.81 -8.94 -2.09
N MET A 7 -10.73 -8.69 -2.83
CA MET A 7 -9.95 -9.74 -3.48
C MET A 7 -9.31 -10.71 -2.47
N ILE A 8 -8.77 -10.20 -1.36
CA ILE A 8 -8.22 -11.03 -0.28
C ILE A 8 -9.32 -11.91 0.33
N ARG A 9 -10.50 -11.34 0.61
CA ARG A 9 -11.67 -12.08 1.11
C ARG A 9 -12.18 -13.10 0.11
N ASN A 10 -12.16 -12.79 -1.18
CA ASN A 10 -12.53 -13.72 -2.24
C ASN A 10 -11.57 -14.91 -2.35
N ALA A 11 -10.30 -14.75 -1.94
CA ALA A 11 -9.37 -15.86 -1.76
C ALA A 11 -9.65 -16.72 -0.51
N GLY A 12 -10.69 -16.38 0.27
CA GLY A 12 -11.08 -17.07 1.49
C GLY A 12 -10.32 -16.64 2.74
N ILE A 13 -9.63 -15.50 2.69
CA ILE A 13 -8.79 -14.99 3.79
C ILE A 13 -9.47 -13.79 4.42
N GLU A 14 -9.67 -13.79 5.74
CA GLU A 14 -10.02 -12.57 6.48
C GLU A 14 -8.71 -11.96 7.02
N PRO A 15 -8.22 -10.84 6.45
CA PRO A 15 -6.94 -10.26 6.84
C PRO A 15 -7.08 -9.44 8.13
N THR A 16 -5.97 -9.28 8.85
CA THR A 16 -5.87 -8.22 9.85
C THR A 16 -5.86 -6.86 9.14
N VAL A 17 -6.84 -6.01 9.44
CA VAL A 17 -6.96 -4.68 8.85
C VAL A 17 -6.40 -3.63 9.80
N ILE A 18 -5.34 -2.93 9.37
CA ILE A 18 -4.76 -1.81 10.12
C ILE A 18 -5.23 -0.49 9.48
N GLU A 19 -5.97 0.31 10.25
CA GLU A 19 -6.30 1.70 9.87
C GLU A 19 -5.05 2.58 10.02
N TYR A 20 -4.16 2.55 9.01
CA TYR A 20 -2.84 3.19 9.05
C TYR A 20 -2.84 4.69 9.34
N LEU A 21 -3.96 5.40 9.08
CA LEU A 21 -4.09 6.81 9.44
C LEU A 21 -4.20 7.04 10.96
N ARG A 22 -4.75 6.06 11.68
CA ARG A 22 -4.88 6.10 13.15
C ARG A 22 -3.75 5.34 13.84
N ASN A 23 -3.30 4.26 13.21
CA ASN A 23 -2.25 3.37 13.73
C ASN A 23 -1.18 3.20 12.64
N PRO A 24 -0.37 4.24 12.37
CA PRO A 24 0.68 4.15 11.37
C PRO A 24 1.74 3.12 11.79
N PRO A 25 2.44 2.48 10.83
CA PRO A 25 3.58 1.64 11.15
C PRO A 25 4.68 2.46 11.83
N SER A 26 5.51 1.78 12.62
CA SER A 26 6.80 2.33 13.06
C SER A 26 7.70 2.64 11.86
N ARG A 27 8.78 3.40 12.09
CA ARG A 27 9.77 3.70 11.04
C ARG A 27 10.38 2.43 10.47
N GLU A 28 10.75 1.50 11.35
CA GLU A 28 11.37 0.22 11.00
C GLU A 28 10.42 -0.64 10.16
N GLU A 29 9.14 -0.70 10.55
CA GLU A 29 8.10 -1.40 9.79
C GLU A 29 7.87 -0.74 8.42
N LEU A 30 7.79 0.60 8.34
CA LEU A 30 7.58 1.30 7.08
C LEU A 30 8.73 1.06 6.10
N VAL A 31 9.98 1.18 6.57
CA VAL A 31 11.18 0.89 5.76
C VAL A 31 11.13 -0.55 5.25
N LYS A 32 10.83 -1.50 6.14
CA LYS A 32 10.72 -2.92 5.78
C LYS A 32 9.62 -3.17 4.75
N MET A 33 8.43 -2.60 4.94
CA MET A 33 7.30 -2.74 4.01
C MET A 33 7.63 -2.23 2.62
N ILE A 34 8.31 -1.08 2.53
CA ILE A 34 8.73 -0.48 1.25
C ILE A 34 9.75 -1.37 0.55
N ALA A 35 10.76 -1.83 1.28
CA ALA A 35 11.81 -2.70 0.75
C ALA A 35 11.27 -4.07 0.30
N ASP A 36 10.43 -4.72 1.12
CA ASP A 36 9.80 -6.00 0.80
C ASP A 36 8.85 -5.89 -0.40
N ALA A 37 8.29 -4.70 -0.65
CA ALA A 37 7.48 -4.42 -1.83
C ALA A 37 8.30 -4.15 -3.11
N GLY A 38 9.64 -4.09 -3.01
CA GLY A 38 10.53 -3.77 -4.12
C GLY A 38 10.41 -2.32 -4.60
N LEU A 39 10.02 -1.41 -3.71
CA LEU A 39 9.80 0.00 -4.03
C LEU A 39 10.93 0.88 -3.48
N THR A 40 11.13 2.03 -4.10
CA THR A 40 11.84 3.15 -3.46
C THR A 40 10.91 3.86 -2.48
N VAL A 41 11.48 4.60 -1.52
CA VAL A 41 10.68 5.41 -0.58
C VAL A 41 9.78 6.39 -1.32
N ARG A 42 10.31 7.04 -2.37
CA ARG A 42 9.53 7.98 -3.20
C ARG A 42 8.33 7.33 -3.88
N GLN A 43 8.46 6.09 -4.35
CA GLN A 43 7.34 5.34 -4.96
C GLN A 43 6.25 4.97 -3.95
N ALA A 44 6.59 4.89 -2.66
CA ALA A 44 5.64 4.59 -1.58
C ALA A 44 4.81 5.80 -1.13
N ILE A 45 5.15 7.01 -1.58
CA ILE A 45 4.43 8.23 -1.21
C ILE A 45 3.17 8.39 -2.07
N ARG A 46 2.12 8.88 -1.43
CA ARG A 46 0.87 9.25 -2.05
C ARG A 46 0.89 10.73 -2.38
N GLU A 47 0.79 11.06 -3.66
CA GLU A 47 0.70 12.45 -4.10
C GLU A 47 -0.76 12.95 -4.04
N LYS A 48 -1.68 12.25 -4.71
CA LYS A 48 -3.06 12.71 -4.93
C LYS A 48 -3.90 12.73 -3.65
N GLY A 49 -4.44 13.91 -3.32
CA GLY A 49 -5.32 14.13 -2.17
C GLY A 49 -4.58 14.04 -0.84
N THR A 50 -3.37 14.63 -0.81
CA THR A 50 -2.46 14.74 0.34
C THR A 50 -1.74 16.10 0.25
N PRO A 51 -1.05 16.56 1.31
CA PRO A 51 -0.26 17.78 1.27
C PRO A 51 1.11 17.62 0.57
N TYR A 52 1.31 16.60 -0.27
CA TYR A 52 2.59 16.29 -0.93
C TYR A 52 3.26 17.52 -1.60
N ALA A 53 2.50 18.25 -2.41
CA ALA A 53 3.00 19.44 -3.11
C ALA A 53 3.20 20.63 -2.17
N GLU A 54 2.30 20.83 -1.20
CA GLU A 54 2.37 21.92 -0.21
C GLU A 54 3.60 21.77 0.70
N LEU A 55 4.02 20.53 0.96
CA LEU A 55 5.21 20.19 1.73
C LEU A 55 6.50 20.14 0.87
N GLY A 56 6.41 20.42 -0.44
CA GLY A 56 7.55 20.41 -1.37
C GLY A 56 8.20 19.03 -1.55
N LEU A 57 7.42 17.96 -1.40
CA LEU A 57 7.94 16.58 -1.46
C LEU A 57 8.27 16.11 -2.88
N ASP A 58 7.85 16.87 -3.88
CA ASP A 58 8.23 16.71 -5.29
C ASP A 58 9.71 17.06 -5.55
N ASN A 59 10.37 17.75 -4.62
CA ASN A 59 11.78 18.09 -4.75
C ASN A 59 12.66 16.82 -4.86
N PRO A 60 13.38 16.62 -5.99
CA PRO A 60 14.19 15.43 -6.22
C PRO A 60 15.45 15.38 -5.34
N SER A 61 15.84 16.47 -4.69
CA SER A 61 16.99 16.47 -3.76
C SER A 61 16.67 15.92 -2.37
N LEU A 62 15.39 15.68 -2.06
CA LEU A 62 15.00 15.08 -0.79
C LEU A 62 15.48 13.64 -0.70
N THR A 63 16.10 13.34 0.44
CA THR A 63 16.58 12.00 0.80
C THR A 63 15.45 11.09 1.25
N ASP A 64 15.68 9.78 1.16
CA ASP A 64 14.73 8.77 1.66
C ASP A 64 14.39 8.97 3.15
N GLU A 65 15.33 9.40 3.98
CA GLU A 65 15.09 9.67 5.39
C GLU A 65 14.08 10.81 5.61
N GLN A 66 14.22 11.91 4.84
CA GLN A 66 13.31 13.05 4.90
C GLN A 66 11.90 12.68 4.41
N LEU A 67 11.82 11.84 3.38
CA LEU A 67 10.55 11.35 2.86
C LEU A 67 9.85 10.40 3.87
N LEU A 68 10.61 9.55 4.53
CA LEU A 68 10.11 8.69 5.62
C LEU A 68 9.62 9.53 6.81
N ASP A 69 10.36 10.57 7.21
CA ASP A 69 9.92 11.49 8.26
C ASP A 69 8.61 12.18 7.90
N ALA A 70 8.47 12.62 6.65
CA ALA A 70 7.22 13.21 6.18
C ALA A 70 6.05 12.21 6.28
N MET A 71 6.24 10.97 5.82
CA MET A 71 5.21 9.92 5.90
C MET A 71 4.82 9.55 7.34
N LEU A 72 5.76 9.53 8.28
CA LEU A 72 5.47 9.21 9.69
C LEU A 72 4.81 10.39 10.41
N LYS A 73 5.19 11.63 10.04
CA LYS A 73 4.56 12.84 10.57
C LYS A 73 3.14 13.04 10.05
N ASP A 74 2.91 12.75 8.77
CA ASP A 74 1.59 12.79 8.16
C ASP A 74 1.29 11.46 7.44
N PRO A 75 0.71 10.47 8.16
CA PRO A 75 0.42 9.16 7.60
C PRO A 75 -0.44 9.18 6.34
N ILE A 76 -1.18 10.26 6.03
CA ILE A 76 -1.94 10.36 4.78
C ILE A 76 -1.06 10.27 3.53
N LEU A 77 0.23 10.60 3.67
CA LEU A 77 1.26 10.50 2.65
C LEU A 77 1.69 9.05 2.37
N ILE A 78 1.39 8.08 3.24
CA ILE A 78 1.66 6.67 2.93
C ILE A 78 0.64 6.20 1.88
N ASN A 79 1.13 5.72 0.73
CA ASN A 79 0.28 5.21 -0.32
C ASN A 79 -0.37 3.87 0.08
N ARG A 80 -1.54 3.58 -0.50
CA ARG A 80 -2.40 2.49 -0.01
C ARG A 80 -3.06 1.66 -1.12
N PRO A 81 -3.39 0.39 -0.82
CA PRO A 81 -3.02 -0.35 0.39
C PRO A 81 -1.67 -1.05 0.25
N PHE A 82 -0.90 -1.11 1.35
CA PHE A 82 0.12 -2.14 1.51
C PHE A 82 -0.54 -3.43 2.00
N VAL A 83 -0.14 -4.56 1.44
CA VAL A 83 -0.57 -5.91 1.83
C VAL A 83 0.68 -6.75 2.08
N ILE A 84 0.70 -7.47 3.20
CA ILE A 84 1.81 -8.31 3.62
C ILE A 84 1.28 -9.73 3.78
N THR A 85 1.93 -10.69 3.13
CA THR A 85 1.63 -12.12 3.25
C THR A 85 2.93 -12.91 3.42
N PRO A 86 2.88 -14.21 3.74
CA PRO A 86 4.07 -15.05 3.74
C PRO A 86 4.80 -15.11 2.38
N SER A 87 4.09 -14.86 1.28
CA SER A 87 4.64 -14.86 -0.09
C SER A 87 5.31 -13.53 -0.47
N GLY A 88 5.06 -12.46 0.28
CA GLY A 88 5.71 -11.16 0.08
C GLY A 88 4.83 -9.97 0.44
N THR A 89 5.33 -8.78 0.10
CA THR A 89 4.64 -7.50 0.34
C THR A 89 4.35 -6.80 -0.99
N ARG A 90 3.21 -6.12 -1.10
CA ARG A 90 2.86 -5.29 -2.26
C ARG A 90 2.16 -4.00 -1.84
N LEU A 91 2.49 -2.91 -2.51
CA LEU A 91 1.59 -1.76 -2.64
C LEU A 91 0.61 -2.07 -3.79
N ALA A 92 -0.62 -2.45 -3.47
CA ALA A 92 -1.58 -2.96 -4.45
C ALA A 92 -2.23 -1.82 -5.26
N ARG A 93 -1.42 -1.24 -6.17
CA ARG A 93 -1.82 -0.20 -7.12
C ARG A 93 -1.28 -0.55 -8.52
N PRO A 94 -2.11 -1.11 -9.41
CA PRO A 94 -3.55 -1.32 -9.27
C PRO A 94 -3.90 -2.47 -8.30
N SER A 95 -5.18 -2.60 -7.93
CA SER A 95 -5.64 -3.49 -6.84
C SER A 95 -5.25 -4.95 -7.01
N GLU A 96 -5.26 -5.44 -8.24
CA GLU A 96 -5.00 -6.80 -8.70
C GLU A 96 -3.55 -7.23 -8.51
N VAL A 97 -2.61 -6.30 -8.27
CA VAL A 97 -1.22 -6.61 -7.88
C VAL A 97 -1.18 -7.44 -6.59
N VAL A 98 -2.25 -7.41 -5.77
CA VAL A 98 -2.35 -8.28 -4.59
C VAL A 98 -2.38 -9.76 -4.94
N LEU A 99 -2.86 -10.13 -6.13
CA LEU A 99 -2.96 -11.52 -6.56
C LEU A 99 -1.59 -12.20 -6.64
N ASP A 100 -0.53 -11.44 -6.96
CA ASP A 100 0.86 -11.92 -7.00
C ASP A 100 1.36 -12.50 -5.65
N ILE A 101 0.71 -12.12 -4.54
CA ILE A 101 1.13 -12.48 -3.18
C ILE A 101 0.03 -13.20 -2.39
N LEU A 102 -1.07 -13.59 -3.05
CA LEU A 102 -2.11 -14.43 -2.45
C LEU A 102 -1.90 -15.90 -2.85
N PRO A 103 -2.34 -16.86 -2.01
CA PRO A 103 -2.36 -18.25 -2.42
C PRO A 103 -3.38 -18.46 -3.56
N ASP A 104 -3.15 -19.47 -4.40
CA ASP A 104 -4.02 -19.88 -5.52
C ASP A 104 -5.33 -20.54 -5.04
N THR A 105 -6.06 -19.89 -4.14
CA THR A 105 -7.30 -20.38 -3.52
C THR A 105 -8.52 -19.52 -3.89
N HIS A 106 -8.43 -18.74 -4.96
CA HIS A 106 -9.50 -17.86 -5.42
C HIS A 106 -10.81 -18.62 -5.68
N LYS A 107 -11.90 -18.15 -5.08
CA LYS A 107 -13.24 -18.76 -5.20
C LYS A 107 -13.99 -18.28 -6.45
N GLY A 108 -13.36 -18.35 -7.63
CA GLY A 108 -13.95 -17.98 -8.91
C GLY A 108 -13.72 -16.51 -9.33
N ALA A 109 -14.41 -16.10 -10.39
CA ALA A 109 -14.22 -14.79 -11.05
C ALA A 109 -14.48 -13.61 -10.11
N PHE A 110 -13.67 -12.54 -10.23
CA PHE A 110 -13.82 -11.31 -9.46
C PHE A 110 -14.14 -10.12 -10.37
N ALA A 111 -15.02 -9.23 -9.90
CA ALA A 111 -15.28 -7.95 -10.55
C ALA A 111 -15.02 -6.81 -9.56
N LYS A 112 -14.24 -5.80 -9.99
CA LYS A 112 -14.00 -4.58 -9.21
C LYS A 112 -15.30 -3.78 -9.03
N GLU A 113 -15.30 -2.80 -8.12
CA GLU A 113 -16.45 -1.92 -7.87
C GLU A 113 -16.99 -1.17 -9.12
N ASP A 114 -16.17 -0.95 -10.13
CA ASP A 114 -16.53 -0.31 -11.41
C ASP A 114 -16.99 -1.31 -12.49
N GLY A 115 -17.06 -2.60 -12.16
CA GLY A 115 -17.46 -3.68 -13.06
C GLY A 115 -16.32 -4.22 -13.93
N GLU A 116 -15.09 -3.73 -13.78
CA GLU A 116 -13.92 -4.30 -14.45
C GLU A 116 -13.68 -5.73 -13.95
N LYS A 117 -13.60 -6.68 -14.89
CA LYS A 117 -13.34 -8.09 -14.59
C LYS A 117 -11.84 -8.30 -14.39
N VAL A 118 -11.51 -9.06 -13.34
CA VAL A 118 -10.15 -9.46 -12.97
C VAL A 118 -10.01 -10.96 -13.11
#